data_AF-A0A482ZDH6-F1
#
_entry.id   AF-A0A482ZDH6-F1
#
_cell.length_a   1.000
_cell.length_b   1.000
_cell.length_c   1.000
_cell.angle_alpha   90.00
_cell.angle_beta   90.00
_cell.angle_gamma   90.00
#
_symmetry.space_group_name_H-M   'P 1'
#
loop_
_entity.id
_entity.type
_entity.pdbx_description
1 polymer ?
#
loop_
_entity_poly.entity_id
_entity_poly.type
_entity_poly.pdbx_seq_one_letter_code
_entity_poly.pdbx_strand_id
1 'polypeptide(L)'
;MVPYFFLSLLIKVCLAQSKGKGSAYSEYETFPAPEKLTGNPCISRETCGDCITADPECAWCSQEDFTQDGSRRCDYTGNLRGRCADDHIVMPGQGMQKLKIKN
;
A
#
# COMPACT_ATOMS: atom_id res chain seq x y z
N MET A 1 -35.48 -31.04 23.11
CA MET A 1 -36.22 -29.76 23.19
C MET A 1 -35.38 -28.82 24.02
N VAL A 2 -34.50 -28.03 23.40
CA VAL A 2 -33.58 -27.13 24.14
C VAL A 2 -34.38 -25.88 24.52
N PRO A 3 -34.52 -25.54 25.82
CA PRO A 3 -35.36 -24.43 26.21
C PRO A 3 -34.78 -23.12 25.69
N TYR A 4 -35.64 -22.25 25.13
CA TYR A 4 -35.30 -20.92 24.59
C TYR A 4 -34.43 -20.05 25.54
N PHE A 5 -34.50 -20.34 26.84
CA PHE A 5 -33.62 -19.76 27.86
C PHE A 5 -32.12 -19.95 27.58
N PHE A 6 -31.69 -21.11 27.07
CA PHE A 6 -30.29 -21.36 26.75
C PHE A 6 -29.82 -20.59 25.51
N LEU A 7 -30.68 -20.40 24.50
CA LEU A 7 -30.35 -19.63 23.30
C LEU A 7 -30.17 -18.14 23.64
N SER A 8 -31.02 -17.59 24.52
CA SER A 8 -30.89 -16.20 24.99
C SER A 8 -29.67 -15.96 25.87
N LEU A 9 -29.20 -16.96 26.62
CA LEU A 9 -28.00 -16.85 27.45
C LEU A 9 -26.73 -16.78 26.59
N LEU A 10 -26.64 -17.61 25.54
CA LEU A 10 -25.49 -17.63 24.64
C LEU A 10 -25.31 -16.30 23.89
N ILE A 11 -26.40 -15.66 23.44
CA ILE A 11 -26.33 -14.35 22.75
C ILE A 11 -25.78 -13.26 23.69
N LYS A 12 -26.17 -13.26 24.97
CA LYS A 12 -25.63 -12.31 25.98
C LYS A 12 -24.16 -12.56 26.29
N VAL A 13 -23.72 -13.82 26.34
CA VAL A 13 -22.31 -14.18 26.57
C VAL A 13 -21.43 -13.67 25.41
N CYS A 14 -21.88 -13.81 24.17
CA CYS A 14 -21.13 -13.33 23.00
C CYS A 14 -20.95 -11.79 22.98
N LEU A 15 -21.98 -11.02 23.35
CA LEU A 15 -21.90 -9.55 23.34
C LEU A 15 -21.04 -8.96 24.48
N ALA A 16 -20.85 -9.70 25.58
CA ALA A 16 -20.01 -9.26 26.69
C ALA A 16 -18.50 -9.36 26.39
N GLN A 17 -18.08 -10.11 25.37
CA GLN A 17 -16.67 -10.34 25.05
C GLN A 17 -16.01 -9.22 24.23
N SER A 18 -16.74 -8.16 23.84
CA SER A 18 -16.21 -7.09 22.97
C SER A 18 -15.43 -5.98 23.70
N LYS A 19 -15.28 -6.02 25.03
CA LYS A 19 -14.46 -5.03 25.76
C LYS A 19 -13.09 -5.58 26.09
N GLY A 20 -12.27 -5.80 25.05
CA GLY A 20 -10.84 -6.03 25.19
C GLY A 20 -10.13 -4.74 25.61
N LYS A 21 -9.90 -4.56 26.92
CA LYS A 21 -8.89 -3.64 27.44
C LYS A 21 -7.61 -4.43 27.62
N GLY A 22 -6.68 -4.31 26.69
CA GLY A 22 -5.31 -4.82 26.83
C GLY A 22 -4.35 -3.66 27.06
N SER A 23 -3.98 -3.42 28.31
CA SER A 23 -2.80 -2.63 28.68
C SER A 23 -2.09 -3.39 29.79
N ALA A 24 -1.00 -4.04 29.41
CA ALA A 24 0.05 -4.51 30.30
C ALA A 24 1.26 -4.79 29.40
N TYR A 25 2.24 -3.88 29.40
CA TYR A 25 3.55 -4.17 28.84
C TYR A 25 4.27 -5.08 29.84
N SER A 26 4.85 -6.17 29.35
CA SER A 26 5.84 -6.96 30.08
C SER A 26 6.97 -7.28 29.12
N GLU A 27 8.16 -6.93 29.58
CA GLU A 27 9.48 -7.15 28.99
C GLU A 27 9.71 -8.63 28.65
N TYR A 28 9.90 -8.95 27.37
CA TYR A 28 10.63 -10.14 26.90
C TYR A 28 11.09 -9.95 25.44
N GLU A 29 12.36 -10.24 25.20
CA GLU A 29 13.04 -10.11 23.91
C GLU A 29 12.33 -10.91 22.80
N THR A 30 12.04 -10.29 21.65
CA THR A 30 11.30 -10.91 20.55
C THR A 30 11.83 -10.41 19.21
N PHE A 31 12.18 -11.37 18.35
CA PHE A 31 12.52 -11.21 16.93
C PHE A 31 11.60 -10.19 16.25
N PRO A 32 12.12 -9.27 15.41
CA PRO A 32 11.30 -8.25 14.79
C PRO A 32 10.21 -8.93 13.95
N ALA A 33 8.94 -8.64 14.28
CA ALA A 33 7.81 -8.97 13.45
C ALA A 33 8.06 -8.46 12.01
N PRO A 34 7.56 -9.13 10.95
CA PRO A 34 7.64 -8.57 9.62
C PRO A 34 7.02 -7.18 9.68
N GLU A 35 7.85 -6.16 9.49
CA GLU A 35 7.41 -4.77 9.50
C GLU A 35 6.24 -4.69 8.53
N LYS A 36 5.06 -4.36 9.04
CA LYS A 36 3.93 -4.08 8.17
C LYS A 36 4.25 -2.74 7.51
N LEU A 37 5.00 -2.78 6.40
CA LEU A 37 5.29 -1.64 5.54
C LEU A 37 3.98 -1.22 4.85
N THR A 38 3.07 -0.59 5.59
CA THR A 38 1.86 0.04 5.02
C THR A 38 2.17 1.39 4.36
N GLY A 39 3.40 1.56 3.86
CA GLY A 39 3.86 2.78 3.20
C GLY A 39 3.82 2.64 1.69
N ASN A 40 3.62 3.76 0.99
CA ASN A 40 3.79 3.81 -0.45
C ASN A 40 5.30 3.84 -0.78
N PRO A 41 5.85 2.80 -1.45
CA PRO A 41 7.27 2.69 -1.73
C PRO A 41 7.78 3.72 -2.76
N CYS A 42 6.86 4.39 -3.47
CA CYS A 42 7.18 5.39 -4.51
C CYS A 42 7.55 6.77 -3.91
N ILE A 43 6.92 7.17 -2.80
CA ILE A 43 6.89 8.56 -2.33
C ILE A 43 8.26 9.13 -1.92
N SER A 44 9.25 8.28 -1.61
CA SER A 44 10.56 8.69 -1.10
C SER A 44 11.62 8.97 -2.18
N ARG A 45 11.24 8.99 -3.47
CA ARG A 45 12.18 9.09 -4.59
C ARG A 45 12.22 10.48 -5.21
N GLU A 46 13.42 11.03 -5.32
CA GLU A 46 13.65 12.39 -5.83
C GLU A 46 14.00 12.43 -7.32
N THR A 47 14.27 11.27 -7.93
CA THR A 47 14.60 11.15 -9.36
C THR A 47 13.68 10.18 -10.08
N CYS A 48 13.49 10.39 -11.39
CA CYS A 48 12.71 9.50 -12.24
C CYS A 48 13.23 8.06 -12.22
N GLY A 49 14.56 7.87 -12.31
CA GLY A 49 15.19 6.55 -12.31
C GLY A 49 14.97 5.79 -11.00
N ASP A 50 15.13 6.47 -9.87
CA ASP A 50 14.90 5.88 -8.55
C ASP A 50 13.42 5.53 -8.35
N CYS A 51 12.52 6.36 -8.90
CA CYS A 51 11.08 6.15 -8.85
C CYS A 51 10.65 4.89 -9.59
N ILE A 52 11.01 4.77 -10.87
CA ILE A 52 10.56 3.65 -11.72
C ILE A 52 11.21 2.31 -11.35
N THR A 53 12.33 2.34 -10.61
CA THR A 53 13.02 1.15 -10.12
C THR A 53 12.54 0.72 -8.72
N ALA A 54 11.87 1.61 -7.99
CA ALA A 54 11.41 1.32 -6.63
C ALA A 54 10.36 0.21 -6.59
N ASP A 55 9.39 0.26 -7.49
CA ASP A 55 8.33 -0.74 -7.65
C ASP A 55 7.75 -0.64 -9.08
N PRO A 56 7.37 -1.76 -9.74
CA PRO A 56 6.77 -1.75 -11.07
C PRO A 56 5.45 -0.96 -11.18
N GLU A 57 4.76 -0.70 -10.06
CA GLU A 57 3.52 0.10 -10.03
C GLU A 57 3.77 1.61 -9.86
N CYS A 58 5.01 2.02 -9.54
CA CYS A 58 5.39 3.42 -9.43
C CYS A 58 5.40 4.11 -10.80
N ALA A 59 5.03 5.38 -10.79
CA ALA A 59 5.07 6.27 -11.93
C ALA A 59 5.65 7.63 -11.53
N TRP A 60 6.17 8.34 -12.53
CA TRP A 60 6.83 9.63 -12.38
C TRP A 60 6.15 10.68 -13.24
N CYS A 61 5.80 11.83 -12.65
CA CYS A 61 5.33 12.99 -13.41
C CYS A 61 6.51 13.87 -13.87
N SER A 62 6.70 13.97 -15.18
CA SER A 62 7.77 14.76 -15.82
C SER A 62 7.42 16.23 -16.08
N GLN A 63 6.18 16.64 -15.85
CA GLN A 63 5.71 18.02 -16.08
C GLN A 63 6.47 19.02 -15.21
N GLU A 64 7.02 20.09 -15.79
CA GLU A 64 7.95 21.01 -15.10
C GLU A 64 7.33 21.66 -13.86
N ASP A 65 6.08 22.14 -13.96
CA ASP A 65 5.39 22.88 -12.88
C ASP A 65 4.71 22.00 -11.84
N PHE A 66 4.82 20.68 -11.94
CA PHE A 66 4.07 19.75 -11.11
C PHE A 66 4.39 19.83 -9.61
N THR A 67 5.56 20.33 -9.23
CA THR A 67 5.98 20.41 -7.83
C THR A 67 5.65 21.74 -7.15
N GLN A 68 5.06 22.70 -7.87
CA GLN A 68 4.82 24.05 -7.34
C GLN A 68 3.81 24.08 -6.18
N ASP A 69 2.86 23.14 -6.15
CA ASP A 69 1.85 22.97 -5.10
C ASP A 69 2.31 22.05 -3.96
N GLY A 70 3.58 21.62 -3.96
CA GLY A 70 4.11 20.63 -3.03
C GLY A 70 3.79 19.18 -3.40
N SER A 71 3.21 18.92 -4.57
CA SER A 71 3.02 17.56 -5.09
C SER A 71 4.37 16.88 -5.34
N ARG A 72 4.39 15.56 -5.12
CA ARG A 72 5.57 14.72 -5.35
C ARG A 72 5.47 14.03 -6.69
N ARG A 73 6.55 14.09 -7.46
CA ARG A 73 6.63 13.52 -8.81
C ARG A 73 6.49 12.00 -8.83
N CYS A 74 6.94 11.30 -7.80
CA CYS A 74 6.87 9.85 -7.71
C CYS A 74 5.70 9.38 -6.84
N ASP A 75 4.79 8.62 -7.43
CA ASP A 75 3.65 8.01 -6.76
C ASP A 75 3.13 6.83 -7.61
N TYR A 76 2.10 6.13 -7.17
CA TYR A 76 1.39 5.19 -8.03
C TYR A 76 0.74 5.92 -9.21
N THR A 77 0.68 5.26 -10.36
CA THR A 77 0.04 5.80 -11.58
C THR A 77 -1.37 6.35 -11.31
N GLY A 78 -2.17 5.65 -10.50
CA GLY A 78 -3.52 6.08 -10.14
C GLY A 78 -3.59 7.38 -9.35
N ASN A 79 -2.57 7.67 -8.53
CA ASN A 79 -2.49 8.90 -7.74
C ASN A 79 -1.99 10.10 -8.57
N LEU A 80 -1.28 9.86 -9.67
CA LEU A 80 -0.79 10.91 -10.57
C LEU A 80 -1.85 11.31 -11.61
N ARG A 81 -2.72 10.39 -12.02
CA ARG A 81 -3.81 10.68 -12.96
C ARG A 81 -4.71 11.80 -12.44
N GLY A 82 -4.98 12.78 -13.29
CA GLY A 82 -5.78 13.96 -12.97
C GLY A 82 -5.04 15.08 -12.24
N ARG A 83 -3.79 14.85 -11.82
CA ARG A 83 -2.88 15.90 -11.32
C ARG A 83 -1.73 16.17 -12.28
N CYS A 84 -1.22 15.12 -12.91
CA CYS A 84 -0.23 15.16 -13.99
C CYS A 84 -0.94 14.93 -15.32
N ALA A 85 -0.52 15.64 -16.37
CA ALA A 85 -0.99 15.36 -17.72
C ALA A 85 -0.52 13.96 -18.17
N ASP A 86 -1.41 13.20 -18.83
CA ASP A 86 -1.17 11.76 -19.12
C ASP A 86 0.06 11.53 -20.02
N ASP A 87 0.37 12.46 -20.92
CA ASP A 87 1.56 12.48 -21.78
C ASP A 87 2.87 12.74 -21.01
N HIS A 88 2.77 13.26 -19.80
CA HIS A 88 3.89 13.51 -18.90
C HIS A 88 4.10 12.43 -17.84
N ILE A 89 3.25 11.39 -17.80
CA ILE A 89 3.40 10.26 -16.87
C ILE A 89 4.36 9.23 -17.46
N VAL A 90 5.48 9.01 -16.76
CA VAL A 90 6.47 7.99 -17.08
C VAL A 90 6.26 6.79 -16.16
N MET A 91 6.15 5.60 -16.75
CA MET A 91 5.96 4.34 -16.02
C MET A 91 6.78 3.23 -16.65
N PRO A 92 7.17 2.18 -15.89
CA PRO A 92 7.87 1.03 -16.45
C PRO A 92 7.06 0.38 -17.58
N GLY A 93 7.69 0.18 -18.74
CA GLY A 93 7.06 -0.53 -19.85
C GLY A 93 6.94 -2.01 -19.54
N GLN A 94 5.71 -2.52 -19.44
CA GLN A 94 5.45 -3.95 -19.31
C GLN A 94 5.19 -4.52 -20.72
N GLY A 95 6.24 -5.02 -21.37
CA GLY A 95 6.13 -5.55 -22.73
C GLY A 95 7.09 -6.71 -22.97
N MET A 96 6.55 -7.89 -23.26
CA MET A 96 7.35 -9.02 -23.72
C MET A 96 7.44 -8.99 -25.25
N GLN A 97 8.66 -8.94 -25.79
CA GLN A 97 8.90 -9.02 -27.22
C GLN A 97 9.54 -10.37 -27.56
N LYS A 98 9.00 -11.07 -28.57
CA LYS A 98 9.59 -12.30 -29.06
C LYS A 98 10.86 -11.97 -29.85
N LEU A 99 12.01 -12.30 -29.30
CA LEU A 99 13.28 -12.22 -30.01
C LEU A 99 13.32 -13.34 -31.07
N LYS A 100 13.57 -12.97 -32.34
CA LYS A 100 13.86 -13.94 -33.41
C LYS A 100 15.36 -14.30 -33.34
N ILE A 101 15.66 -15.51 -32.88
CA ILE A 101 17.02 -16.06 -32.97
C ILE A 101 17.25 -16.44 -34.44
N LYS A 102 18.22 -15.79 -35.09
CA LYS A 102 18.68 -16.21 -36.43
C LYS A 102 19.65 -17.37 -36.25
N ASN A 103 19.39 -18.46 -36.96
CA ASN A 103 20.23 -19.66 -37.01
C ASN A 103 21.22 -19.57 -38.18
#